data_AF-A0A3C1CBR6-F1
#
_entry.id   AF-A0A3C1CBR6-F1
#
_cell.length_a   1.000
_cell.length_b   1.000
_cell.length_c   1.000
_cell.angle_alpha   90.00
_cell.angle_beta   90.00
_cell.angle_gamma   90.00
#
_symmetry.space_group_name_H-M   'P 1'
#
loop_
_entity.id
_entity.type
_entity.pdbx_description
1 polymer ?
#
loop_
_entity_poly.entity_id
_entity_poly.type
_entity_poly.pdbx_seq_one_letter_code
_entity_poly.pdbx_strand_id
1 'polypeptide(L)'
;MQSTIDLVALASREAFTLEAYAPLQDRVQEIPGSIQYSIKRYRKQPDWDLEDLGMVVYHYEKKKPSERYLELRFCVSGNVYCREKDKECDRCQFAASPSCLERVESVDLVSFRFSPTQLRQFVKAKKTDSLHDNILQFKHGSSFVKTHPICPKTSHVL
;
A
#
# COMPACT_ATOMS: atom_id res chain seq x y z
N MET A 1 7.61 20.09 7.88
CA MET A 1 6.81 19.92 6.64
C MET A 1 6.88 18.46 6.24
N GLN A 2 5.83 17.68 6.51
CA GLN A 2 5.67 16.36 5.91
C GLN A 2 5.38 16.62 4.43
N SER A 3 6.34 16.39 3.54
CA SER A 3 6.02 16.34 2.11
C SER A 3 5.16 15.10 1.91
N THR A 4 3.84 15.27 1.85
CA THR A 4 2.91 14.21 1.48
C THR A 4 3.07 13.98 -0.02
N ILE A 5 4.08 13.18 -0.38
CA ILE A 5 4.26 12.77 -1.76
C ILE A 5 3.00 11.97 -2.13
N ASP A 6 2.28 12.48 -3.13
CA ASP A 6 1.08 11.85 -3.65
C ASP A 6 1.47 10.68 -4.55
N LEU A 7 1.27 9.47 -4.03
CA LEU A 7 1.60 8.23 -4.73
C LEU A 7 0.79 8.10 -6.03
N VAL A 8 -0.43 8.61 -6.06
CA VAL A 8 -1.33 8.47 -7.20
C VAL A 8 -0.91 9.41 -8.33
N ALA A 9 -0.59 10.66 -7.99
CA ALA A 9 -0.02 11.59 -8.96
C ALA A 9 1.27 11.01 -9.57
N LEU A 10 2.15 10.40 -8.75
CA LEU A 10 3.34 9.72 -9.26
C LEU A 10 3.02 8.51 -10.15
N ALA A 11 2.02 7.71 -9.81
CA ALA A 11 1.61 6.53 -10.58
C ALA A 11 0.99 6.91 -11.93
N SER A 12 0.26 8.02 -11.99
CA SER A 12 -0.38 8.55 -13.20
C SER A 12 0.55 9.33 -14.13
N ARG A 13 1.74 9.74 -13.62
CA ARG A 13 2.66 10.67 -14.30
C ARG A 13 2.05 12.04 -14.64
N GLU A 14 0.88 12.36 -14.10
CA GLU A 14 0.13 13.60 -14.32
C GLU A 14 -0.47 14.13 -13.01
N ALA A 15 -1.12 15.29 -13.05
CA ALA A 15 -1.86 15.84 -11.91
C ALA A 15 -3.20 15.10 -11.76
N PHE A 16 -3.15 13.92 -11.16
CA PHE A 16 -4.31 13.04 -10.99
C PHE A 16 -4.65 12.85 -9.51
N THR A 17 -5.93 12.98 -9.16
CA THR A 17 -6.41 12.74 -7.79
C THR A 17 -7.61 11.81 -7.78
N LEU A 18 -7.57 10.82 -6.89
CA LEU A 18 -8.67 9.89 -6.67
C LEU A 18 -9.72 10.42 -5.69
N GLU A 19 -9.45 11.53 -4.98
CA GLU A 19 -10.36 12.07 -3.97
C GLU A 19 -11.69 12.58 -4.56
N ALA A 20 -11.70 12.91 -5.86
CA ALA A 20 -12.91 13.29 -6.58
C ALA A 20 -13.87 12.11 -6.87
N TYR A 21 -13.41 10.87 -6.68
CA TYR A 21 -14.18 9.66 -6.97
C TYR A 21 -14.66 8.97 -5.70
N ALA A 22 -15.87 8.43 -5.71
CA ALA A 22 -16.38 7.65 -4.58
C ALA A 22 -15.67 6.28 -4.49
N PRO A 23 -15.10 5.90 -3.34
CA PRO A 23 -14.47 4.59 -3.19
C PRO A 23 -15.51 3.47 -3.18
N LEU A 24 -15.18 2.36 -3.85
CA LEU A 24 -15.92 1.10 -3.75
C LEU A 24 -15.77 0.47 -2.36
N GLN A 25 -14.59 0.65 -1.76
CA GLN A 25 -14.27 0.21 -0.41
C GLN A 25 -13.32 1.21 0.24
N ASP A 26 -13.59 1.54 1.49
CA ASP A 26 -12.67 2.25 2.37
C ASP A 26 -12.61 1.49 3.69
N ARG A 27 -11.43 0.99 4.03
CA ARG A 27 -11.19 0.26 5.28
C ARG A 27 -9.96 0.80 5.94
N VAL A 28 -10.13 1.30 7.16
CA VAL A 28 -9.04 1.64 8.06
C VAL A 28 -9.08 0.67 9.23
N GLN A 29 -7.92 0.16 9.62
CA GLN A 29 -7.77 -0.67 10.80
C GLN A 29 -6.52 -0.29 11.57
N GLU A 30 -6.71 -0.06 12.86
CA GLU A 30 -5.64 0.23 13.80
C GLU A 30 -5.52 -0.95 14.76
N ILE A 31 -4.35 -1.59 14.77
CA ILE A 31 -4.02 -2.63 15.74
C ILE A 31 -3.03 -2.00 16.74
N PRO A 32 -3.46 -1.72 17.99
CA PRO A 32 -2.60 -1.10 18.99
C PRO A 32 -1.28 -1.84 19.17
N GLY A 33 -0.17 -1.09 19.15
CA GLY A 33 1.18 -1.64 19.32
C GLY A 33 1.73 -2.41 18.10
N SER A 34 0.96 -2.54 17.01
CA SER A 34 1.35 -3.32 15.84
C SER A 34 1.36 -2.47 14.57
N ILE A 35 0.42 -2.74 13.66
CA ILE A 35 0.28 -2.14 12.34
C ILE A 35 -1.02 -1.34 12.26
N GLN A 36 -0.94 -0.18 11.65
CA GLN A 36 -2.09 0.56 11.14
C GLN A 36 -2.12 0.38 9.64
N TYR A 37 -3.27 0.03 9.08
CA TYR A 37 -3.40 -0.05 7.64
C TYR A 37 -4.68 0.60 7.12
N SER A 38 -4.60 1.08 5.89
CA SER A 38 -5.73 1.62 5.16
C SER A 38 -5.78 1.02 3.76
N ILE A 39 -6.96 0.62 3.31
CA ILE A 39 -7.22 0.14 1.96
C ILE A 39 -8.35 0.99 1.40
N LYS A 40 -8.05 1.73 0.33
CA LYS A 40 -9.05 2.45 -0.47
C LYS A 40 -9.07 1.87 -1.86
N ARG A 41 -10.24 1.45 -2.30
CA ARG A 41 -10.46 0.84 -3.61
C ARG A 41 -11.36 1.74 -4.44
N TYR A 42 -10.94 2.07 -5.65
CA TYR A 42 -11.69 2.89 -6.59
C TYR A 42 -12.01 2.06 -7.83
N ARG A 43 -13.15 2.36 -8.47
CA ARG A 43 -13.44 1.83 -9.80
C ARG A 43 -12.46 2.47 -10.78
N LYS A 44 -11.72 1.66 -11.52
CA LYS A 44 -10.83 2.12 -12.59
C LYS A 44 -11.67 2.67 -13.74
N GLN A 45 -11.36 3.88 -14.21
CA GLN A 45 -11.97 4.44 -15.41
C GLN A 45 -11.17 4.02 -16.66
N PRO A 46 -11.81 3.92 -17.84
CA PRO A 46 -11.14 3.49 -19.07
C PRO A 46 -9.94 4.35 -19.49
N ASP A 47 -9.93 5.62 -19.12
CA ASP A 47 -8.89 6.61 -19.42
C ASP A 47 -7.75 6.64 -18.40
N TRP A 48 -7.83 5.83 -17.33
CA TRP A 48 -6.79 5.80 -16.31
C TRP A 48 -5.63 4.88 -16.72
N ASP A 49 -4.49 5.49 -17.02
CA ASP A 49 -3.21 4.82 -17.20
C ASP A 49 -2.34 4.99 -15.95
N LEU A 50 -2.60 4.15 -14.94
CA LEU A 50 -1.85 4.15 -13.68
C LEU A 50 -0.87 2.98 -13.66
N GLU A 51 0.40 3.28 -13.40
CA GLU A 51 1.40 2.24 -13.18
C GLU A 51 1.33 1.69 -11.75
N ASP A 52 1.57 0.39 -11.61
CA ASP A 52 1.68 -0.22 -10.29
C ASP A 52 2.94 0.28 -9.59
N LEU A 53 2.76 1.04 -8.51
CA LEU A 53 3.84 1.77 -7.85
C LEU A 53 3.85 1.51 -6.35
N GLY A 54 5.01 1.11 -5.84
CA GLY A 54 5.29 0.97 -4.41
C GLY A 54 6.06 2.17 -3.89
N MET A 55 5.84 2.53 -2.64
CA MET A 55 6.54 3.60 -1.95
C MET A 55 6.85 3.20 -0.51
N VAL A 56 8.10 3.43 -0.12
CA VAL A 56 8.59 3.29 1.25
C VAL A 56 8.76 4.69 1.82
N VAL A 57 8.02 4.99 2.89
CA VAL A 57 8.14 6.23 3.66
C VAL A 57 8.77 5.88 5.01
N TYR A 58 10.00 6.31 5.23
CA TYR A 58 10.69 6.20 6.50
C TYR A 58 10.67 7.55 7.21
N HIS A 59 9.99 7.62 8.34
CA HIS A 59 9.88 8.82 9.15
C HIS A 59 10.68 8.67 10.45
N TYR A 60 11.70 9.52 10.57
CA TYR A 60 12.54 9.61 11.76
C TYR A 60 12.33 10.94 12.46
N GLU A 61 11.92 10.87 13.73
CA GLU A 61 11.83 12.01 14.65
C GLU A 61 12.83 11.83 15.79
N LYS A 62 13.71 12.83 15.98
CA LYS A 62 14.78 12.79 16.98
C LYS A 62 14.24 13.01 18.39
N LYS A 63 13.32 13.97 18.55
CA LYS A 63 12.81 14.40 19.86
C LYS A 63 11.71 13.48 20.42
N LYS A 64 11.01 12.76 19.54
CA LYS A 64 9.87 11.91 19.89
C LYS A 64 9.98 10.53 19.22
N PRO A 65 10.71 9.59 19.83
CA PRO A 65 10.91 8.25 19.26
C PRO A 65 9.62 7.46 19.02
N SER A 66 8.55 7.74 19.78
CA SER A 66 7.22 7.14 19.62
C SER A 66 6.50 7.58 18.34
N GLU A 67 6.88 8.71 17.74
CA GLU A 67 6.28 9.20 16.50
C GLU A 67 6.98 8.66 15.25
N ARG A 68 8.08 7.90 15.40
CA ARG A 68 8.79 7.24 14.29
C ARG A 68 7.93 6.16 13.65
N TYR A 69 8.02 6.01 12.33
CA TYR A 69 7.32 4.95 11.62
C TYR A 69 7.97 4.61 10.28
N LEU A 70 7.73 3.39 9.84
CA LEU A 70 7.96 2.97 8.45
C LEU A 70 6.59 2.71 7.85
N GLU A 71 6.33 3.28 6.70
CA GLU A 71 5.06 3.10 5.99
C GLU A 71 5.33 2.58 4.58
N LEU A 72 4.65 1.50 4.21
CA LEU A 72 4.64 0.97 2.86
C LEU A 72 3.33 1.38 2.22
N ARG A 73 3.41 2.05 1.07
CA ARG A 73 2.25 2.45 0.27
C ARG A 73 2.30 1.80 -1.09
N PHE A 74 1.15 1.40 -1.61
CA PHE A 74 1.02 0.76 -2.91
C PHE A 74 -0.17 1.37 -3.65
N CYS A 75 0.05 1.67 -4.92
CA CYS A 75 -0.99 1.94 -5.90
C CYS A 75 -0.94 0.77 -6.88
N VAL A 76 -1.98 -0.06 -6.89
CA VAL A 76 -2.04 -1.26 -7.72
C VAL A 76 -3.31 -1.22 -8.55
N SER A 77 -3.16 -1.47 -9.84
CA SER A 77 -4.23 -1.49 -10.83
C SER A 77 -4.49 -2.91 -11.33
N GLY A 78 -5.70 -3.18 -11.81
CA GLY A 78 -6.02 -4.46 -12.47
C GLY A 78 -6.55 -5.55 -11.52
N ASN A 79 -6.74 -5.25 -10.25
CA ASN A 79 -7.52 -6.10 -9.35
C ASN A 79 -9.00 -6.08 -9.74
N VAL A 80 -9.63 -7.24 -9.69
CA VAL A 80 -11.07 -7.40 -9.91
C VAL A 80 -11.77 -7.36 -8.56
N TYR A 81 -12.74 -6.46 -8.42
CA TYR A 81 -13.61 -6.42 -7.27
C TYR A 81 -14.94 -7.11 -7.56
N CYS A 82 -15.35 -8.01 -6.66
CA CYS A 82 -16.67 -8.64 -6.64
C CYS A 82 -17.43 -8.17 -5.39
N ARG A 83 -18.63 -7.62 -5.57
CA ARG A 83 -19.40 -6.98 -4.49
C ARG A 83 -20.18 -7.97 -3.61
N GLU A 84 -20.48 -9.17 -4.10
CA GLU A 84 -21.29 -10.16 -3.38
C GLU A 84 -20.39 -11.14 -2.61
N LYS A 85 -20.35 -11.00 -1.28
CA LYS A 85 -19.56 -11.87 -0.39
C LYS A 85 -20.14 -13.29 -0.24
N ASP A 86 -21.45 -13.45 -0.49
CA ASP A 86 -22.21 -14.65 -0.14
C ASP A 86 -22.72 -15.46 -1.35
N LYS A 87 -22.42 -15.04 -2.60
CA LYS A 87 -22.73 -15.84 -3.79
C LYS A 87 -21.49 -15.98 -4.67
N GLU A 88 -20.95 -17.19 -4.69
CA GLU A 88 -20.03 -17.69 -5.71
C GLU A 88 -18.77 -16.86 -6.01
N CYS A 89 -18.14 -16.23 -5.01
CA CYS A 89 -16.78 -15.73 -5.22
C CYS A 89 -15.74 -16.86 -5.30
N ASP A 90 -16.04 -18.05 -4.76
CA ASP A 90 -15.23 -19.27 -4.90
C ASP A 90 -15.28 -19.87 -6.32
N ARG A 91 -16.28 -19.49 -7.12
CA ARG A 91 -16.51 -19.97 -8.49
C ARG A 91 -16.35 -18.91 -9.57
N CYS A 92 -15.91 -17.70 -9.19
CA CYS A 92 -15.27 -16.80 -10.14
C CYS A 92 -13.87 -17.35 -10.46
N GLN A 93 -13.81 -18.58 -10.96
CA GLN A 93 -12.61 -19.15 -11.55
C GLN A 93 -12.19 -18.18 -12.64
N PHE A 94 -10.98 -17.66 -12.54
CA PHE A 94 -10.31 -16.90 -13.59
C PHE A 94 -10.62 -17.57 -14.94
N ALA A 95 -11.50 -16.95 -15.75
CA ALA A 95 -11.98 -17.37 -17.08
C ALA A 95 -13.23 -18.28 -17.21
N ALA A 96 -13.92 -18.72 -16.15
CA ALA A 96 -15.07 -19.65 -16.33
C ALA A 96 -16.42 -18.97 -16.66
N SER A 97 -16.59 -17.69 -16.31
CA SER A 97 -17.84 -16.96 -16.53
C SER A 97 -17.56 -15.59 -17.17
N PRO A 98 -17.58 -15.50 -18.52
CA PRO A 98 -17.46 -14.23 -19.25
C PRO A 98 -18.55 -13.21 -18.87
N SER A 99 -19.66 -13.70 -18.31
CA SER A 99 -20.85 -12.95 -17.93
C SER A 99 -20.94 -12.65 -16.43
N CYS A 100 -19.82 -12.57 -15.72
CA CYS A 100 -19.84 -12.03 -14.35
C CYS A 100 -20.09 -10.51 -14.42
N LEU A 101 -21.36 -10.13 -14.32
CA LEU A 101 -21.84 -8.74 -14.43
C LEU A 101 -21.25 -7.78 -13.39
N GLU A 102 -20.69 -8.32 -12.31
CA GLU A 102 -20.14 -7.56 -11.18
C GLU A 102 -18.61 -7.42 -11.21
N ARG A 103 -17.95 -7.84 -12.31
CA ARG A 103 -16.50 -7.66 -12.48
C ARG A 103 -16.19 -6.17 -12.68
N VAL A 104 -15.67 -5.53 -11.65
CA VAL A 104 -15.24 -4.14 -11.73
C VAL A 104 -13.72 -4.07 -11.67
N GLU A 105 -13.09 -3.53 -12.73
CA GLU A 105 -11.68 -3.16 -12.68
C GLU A 105 -11.48 -2.10 -11.61
N SER A 106 -10.44 -2.28 -10.81
CA SER A 106 -10.19 -1.42 -9.66
C SER A 106 -8.75 -0.97 -9.55
N VAL A 107 -8.59 0.14 -8.82
CA VAL A 107 -7.32 0.69 -8.38
C VAL A 107 -7.33 0.70 -6.86
N ASP A 108 -6.34 0.06 -6.27
CA ASP A 108 -6.17 -0.09 -4.85
C ASP A 108 -5.04 0.80 -4.34
N LEU A 109 -5.39 1.68 -3.40
CA LEU A 109 -4.44 2.40 -2.58
C LEU A 109 -4.34 1.71 -1.23
N VAL A 110 -3.21 1.07 -0.99
CA VAL A 110 -2.94 0.34 0.24
C VAL A 110 -1.83 1.03 0.99
N SER A 111 -2.02 1.28 2.28
CA SER A 111 -0.97 1.75 3.19
C SER A 111 -0.86 0.84 4.40
N PHE A 112 0.39 0.53 4.77
CA PHE A 112 0.76 -0.24 5.95
C PHE A 112 1.78 0.55 6.74
N ARG A 113 1.37 1.07 7.88
CA ARG A 113 2.21 1.83 8.81
C ARG A 113 2.61 0.94 9.99
N PHE A 114 3.91 0.80 10.17
CA PHE A 114 4.52 -0.01 11.22
C PHE A 114 5.12 0.86 12.31
N SER A 115 4.84 0.51 13.57
CA SER A 115 5.48 1.11 14.73
C SER A 115 6.91 0.57 14.94
N PRO A 116 7.79 1.30 15.66
CA PRO A 116 9.11 0.80 16.01
C PRO A 116 9.07 -0.49 16.83
N THR A 117 8.06 -0.66 17.68
CA THR A 117 7.88 -1.87 18.48
C THR A 117 7.63 -3.08 17.60
N GLN A 118 6.73 -2.96 16.61
CA GLN A 118 6.43 -4.03 15.66
C GLN A 118 7.65 -4.40 14.81
N LEU A 119 8.44 -3.43 14.35
CA LEU A 119 9.56 -3.71 13.44
C LEU A 119 10.75 -4.39 14.10
N ARG A 120 10.94 -4.18 15.41
CA ARG A 120 12.02 -4.82 16.17
C ARG A 120 11.98 -6.35 16.13
N GLN A 121 10.79 -6.95 16.01
CA GLN A 121 10.66 -8.41 15.94
C GLN A 121 11.28 -9.03 14.68
N PHE A 122 11.52 -8.22 13.64
CA PHE A 122 12.10 -8.66 12.36
C PHE A 122 13.62 -8.46 12.29
N VAL A 123 14.23 -7.87 13.32
CA VAL A 123 15.68 -7.67 13.41
C VAL A 123 16.32 -8.97 13.89
N LYS A 124 17.27 -9.51 13.13
CA LYS A 124 18.00 -10.71 13.53
C LYS A 124 18.96 -10.39 14.68
N ALA A 125 19.06 -11.28 15.67
CA ALA A 125 19.94 -11.09 16.83
C ALA A 125 21.46 -11.10 16.50
N LYS A 126 21.86 -11.47 15.27
CA LYS A 126 23.28 -11.48 14.88
C LYS A 126 23.77 -10.07 14.55
N LYS A 127 24.96 -9.72 15.08
CA LYS A 127 25.67 -8.42 15.01
C LYS A 127 26.10 -7.95 13.61
N THR A 128 25.39 -8.29 12.55
CA THR A 128 25.64 -7.69 11.23
C THR A 128 24.89 -6.37 11.17
N ASP A 129 25.64 -5.26 11.24
CA ASP A 129 25.10 -3.90 11.19
C ASP A 129 24.66 -3.54 9.75
N SER A 130 23.67 -4.27 9.25
CA SER A 130 23.18 -4.09 7.89
C SER A 130 22.34 -2.82 7.78
N LEU A 131 22.30 -2.20 6.58
CA LEU A 131 21.45 -1.04 6.33
C LEU A 131 19.97 -1.33 6.67
N HIS A 132 19.50 -2.53 6.35
CA HIS A 132 18.15 -2.99 6.65
C HIS A 132 17.88 -2.98 8.16
N ASP A 133 18.76 -3.58 8.95
CA ASP A 133 18.60 -3.62 10.41
C ASP A 133 18.67 -2.23 11.03
N ASN A 134 19.48 -1.34 10.45
CA ASN A 134 19.55 0.06 10.85
C ASN A 134 18.24 0.83 10.57
N ILE A 135 17.58 0.55 9.46
CA ILE A 135 16.26 1.12 9.14
C ILE A 135 15.21 0.55 10.09
N LEU A 136 15.13 -0.78 10.27
CA LEU A 136 14.14 -1.42 11.14
C LEU A 136 14.26 -1.01 12.61
N GLN A 137 15.47 -0.72 13.08
CA GLN A 137 15.74 -0.25 14.44
C GLN A 137 15.61 1.28 14.59
N PHE A 138 15.32 1.99 13.51
CA PHE A 138 15.33 3.46 13.45
C PHE A 138 16.65 4.07 13.93
N LYS A 139 17.78 3.49 13.52
CA LYS A 139 19.13 4.07 13.73
C LYS A 139 19.52 5.04 12.63
N HIS A 140 18.90 4.92 11.45
CA HIS A 140 19.09 5.85 10.35
C HIS A 140 18.45 7.22 10.71
N GLY A 141 19.28 8.26 10.91
CA GLY A 141 18.89 9.52 11.54
C GLY A 141 18.15 10.53 10.65
N SER A 142 17.75 10.16 9.44
CA SER A 142 17.10 11.03 8.46
C SER A 142 15.85 10.39 7.87
N SER A 143 14.77 11.16 7.73
CA SER A 143 13.59 10.67 7.01
C SER A 143 13.89 10.54 5.51
N PHE A 144 13.30 9.56 4.84
CA PHE A 144 13.39 9.41 3.39
C PHE A 144 12.12 8.82 2.80
N VAL A 145 11.92 9.07 1.50
CA VAL A 145 10.90 8.40 0.70
C VAL A 145 11.58 7.78 -0.52
N LYS A 146 11.25 6.53 -0.82
CA LYS A 146 11.70 5.84 -2.04
C LYS A 146 10.52 5.21 -2.74
N THR A 147 10.45 5.39 -4.05
CA THR A 147 9.45 4.74 -4.92
C THR A 147 10.10 3.64 -5.74
N HIS A 148 9.32 2.62 -6.07
CA HIS A 148 9.76 1.52 -6.93
C HIS A 148 8.57 0.96 -7.72
N PRO A 149 8.68 0.80 -9.05
CA PRO A 149 7.67 0.09 -9.82
C PRO A 149 7.46 -1.32 -9.27
N ILE A 150 6.21 -1.75 -9.16
CA ILE A 150 5.89 -3.09 -8.68
C ILE A 150 6.09 -4.06 -9.84
N CYS A 151 6.80 -5.16 -9.59
CA CYS A 151 6.98 -6.18 -10.63
C CYS A 151 5.62 -6.85 -10.95
N PRO A 152 5.25 -7.04 -12.24
CA PRO A 152 3.99 -7.68 -12.62
C PRO A 152 3.80 -9.10 -12.08
N LYS A 153 4.90 -9.81 -11.75
CA LYS A 153 4.83 -11.15 -11.16
C LYS A 153 4.30 -11.15 -9.71
N THR A 154 4.41 -10.02 -9.03
CA THR A 154 4.00 -9.84 -7.63
C THR A 154 2.62 -9.19 -7.49
N SER A 155 2.04 -8.62 -8.56
CA SER A 155 0.72 -7.98 -8.51
C SER A 155 -0.44 -8.98 -8.41
N HIS A 156 -0.25 -10.24 -8.82
CA HIS A 156 -1.28 -11.28 -8.76
C HIS A 156 -1.58 -11.85 -7.35
N VAL A 157 -0.90 -11.36 -6.31
CA VAL A 157 -0.95 -11.94 -4.95
C VAL A 157 -1.63 -11.00 -3.93
N LEU A 158 -2.11 -9.82 -4.34
CA LEU A 158 -2.69 -8.80 -3.47
C LEU A 158 -4.22 -8.72 -3.56
#